data_AF-A0A948RDU9-F1
#
_entry.id   AF-A0A948RDU9-F1
#
_cell.length_a   1.000
_cell.length_b   1.000
_cell.length_c   1.000
_cell.angle_alpha   90.00
_cell.angle_beta   90.00
_cell.angle_gamma   90.00
#
_symmetry.space_group_name_H-M   'P 1'
#
loop_
_entity.id
_entity.type
_entity.pdbx_description
1 polymer ?
#
loop_
_entity_poly.entity_id
_entity_poly.type
_entity_poly.pdbx_seq_one_letter_code
_entity_poly.pdbx_strand_id
1 'polypeptide(L)'
;MHPTPYPEVNAIIRELLTGAQAILRDNFIGMYLHGSLASGDFNPATSDIDFVVVAAQDLTAEIISALENLHNRLNTSNPEWAKKLEGTYISQKEFRRYAPNDGPY
;
A
#
# COMPACT_ATOMS: atom_id res chain seq x y z
N MET A 1 -5.69 -6.79 -12.21
CA MET A 1 -6.43 -6.10 -11.13
C MET A 1 -7.70 -5.56 -11.76
N HIS A 2 -8.88 -5.99 -11.30
CA HIS A 2 -10.12 -5.37 -11.74
C HIS A 2 -10.27 -4.04 -11.01
N PRO A 3 -10.49 -2.93 -11.73
CA PRO A 3 -10.68 -1.64 -11.07
C PRO A 3 -11.93 -1.67 -10.20
N THR A 4 -11.88 -0.99 -9.06
CA THR A 4 -13.05 -0.78 -8.20
C THR A 4 -14.06 0.13 -8.90
N PRO A 5 -15.32 0.23 -8.45
CA PRO A 5 -16.27 1.19 -9.01
C PRO A 5 -15.95 2.66 -8.64
N TYR A 6 -14.87 2.93 -7.89
CA TYR A 6 -14.49 4.26 -7.41
C TYR A 6 -13.28 4.80 -8.22
N PRO A 7 -13.48 5.65 -9.24
CA PRO A 7 -12.41 6.09 -10.14
C PRO A 7 -11.26 6.80 -9.41
N GLU A 8 -11.56 7.58 -8.39
CA GLU A 8 -10.62 8.38 -7.61
C GLU A 8 -9.75 7.49 -6.72
N VAL A 9 -10.35 6.47 -6.09
CA VAL A 9 -9.62 5.43 -5.35
C VAL A 9 -8.68 4.66 -6.29
N ASN A 10 -9.18 4.27 -7.47
CA ASN A 10 -8.33 3.60 -8.45
C ASN A 10 -7.17 4.49 -8.93
N ALA A 11 -7.37 5.81 -9.00
CA ALA A 11 -6.34 6.75 -9.43
C ALA A 11 -5.23 6.86 -8.38
N ILE A 12 -5.56 7.03 -7.10
CA ILE A 12 -4.54 7.12 -6.05
C ILE A 12 -3.81 5.78 -5.85
N ILE A 13 -4.50 4.64 -5.95
CA ILE A 13 -3.86 3.32 -5.88
C ILE A 13 -2.87 3.14 -7.02
N ARG A 14 -3.21 3.60 -8.23
CA ARG A 14 -2.30 3.56 -9.38
C ARG A 14 -1.09 4.47 -9.19
N GLU A 15 -1.28 5.66 -8.63
CA GLU A 15 -0.18 6.59 -8.37
C GLU A 15 0.76 6.05 -7.28
N LEU A 16 0.21 5.52 -6.18
CA LEU A 16 0.96 4.84 -5.13
C LEU A 16 1.74 3.65 -5.68
N LEU A 17 1.08 2.76 -6.44
CA LEU A 17 1.71 1.59 -7.05
C LEU A 17 2.89 1.98 -7.94
N THR A 18 2.66 2.93 -8.85
CA THR A 18 3.68 3.37 -9.81
C THR A 18 4.86 4.02 -9.09
N GLY A 19 4.59 4.84 -8.08
CA GLY A 19 5.62 5.47 -7.26
C GLY A 19 6.44 4.44 -6.47
N ALA A 20 5.77 3.50 -5.81
CA ALA A 20 6.42 2.44 -5.05
C ALA A 20 7.30 1.56 -5.95
N GLN A 21 6.81 1.19 -7.14
CA GLN A 21 7.59 0.45 -8.14
C GLN A 21 8.84 1.22 -8.59
N ALA A 22 8.72 2.53 -8.82
CA ALA A 22 9.85 3.36 -9.24
C ALA A 22 10.93 3.50 -8.15
N ILE A 23 10.51 3.56 -6.89
CA ILE A 23 11.40 3.70 -5.73
C ILE A 23 12.07 2.35 -5.40
N LEU A 24 11.29 1.27 -5.33
CA LEU A 24 11.76 -0.04 -4.91
C LEU A 24 12.45 -0.82 -6.04
N ARG A 25 12.13 -0.56 -7.30
CA ARG A 25 12.73 -1.20 -8.49
C ARG A 25 12.73 -2.73 -8.35
N ASP A 26 13.90 -3.37 -8.50
CA ASP A 26 14.08 -4.82 -8.38
C ASP A 26 13.75 -5.34 -6.96
N ASN A 27 13.67 -4.45 -5.96
CA ASN A 27 13.23 -4.80 -4.61
C ASN A 27 11.70 -4.89 -4.49
N PHE A 28 10.91 -4.45 -5.49
CA PHE A 28 9.44 -4.54 -5.46
C PHE A 28 8.97 -5.96 -5.81
N ILE A 29 8.28 -6.63 -4.89
CA ILE A 29 7.64 -7.93 -5.18
C ILE A 29 6.18 -7.72 -5.60
N GLY A 30 5.44 -6.91 -4.86
CA GLY A 30 4.02 -6.73 -5.11
C GLY A 30 3.36 -5.78 -4.12
N MET A 31 2.19 -5.28 -4.52
CA MET A 31 1.30 -4.50 -3.67
C MET A 31 -0.05 -5.21 -3.63
N TYR A 32 -0.55 -5.41 -2.42
CA TYR A 32 -1.80 -6.11 -2.16
C TYR A 32 -2.76 -5.17 -1.45
N LEU A 33 -4.02 -5.18 -1.88
CA LEU A 33 -5.10 -4.46 -1.22
C LEU A 33 -5.84 -5.45 -0.31
N HIS A 34 -6.25 -5.00 0.86
CA HIS A 34 -7.05 -5.82 1.78
C HIS A 34 -8.20 -5.00 2.37
N GLY A 35 -8.81 -5.50 3.45
CA GLY A 35 -9.89 -4.81 4.14
C GLY A 35 -11.14 -4.61 3.27
N SER A 36 -11.85 -3.52 3.56
CA SER A 36 -13.18 -3.26 2.97
C SER A 36 -13.15 -3.10 1.44
N LEU A 37 -12.02 -2.64 0.88
CA LEU A 37 -11.85 -2.53 -0.57
C LEU A 37 -11.74 -3.89 -1.25
N ALA A 38 -11.11 -4.87 -0.59
CA ALA A 38 -11.01 -6.23 -1.09
C ALA A 38 -12.26 -7.07 -0.83
N SER A 39 -13.00 -6.81 0.26
CA SER A 39 -14.24 -7.53 0.58
C SER A 39 -15.45 -7.05 -0.23
N GLY A 40 -15.41 -5.82 -0.76
CA GLY A 40 -16.51 -5.20 -1.49
C GLY A 40 -17.41 -4.29 -0.62
N ASP A 41 -17.11 -4.14 0.67
CA ASP A 41 -17.87 -3.31 1.63
C ASP A 41 -17.29 -1.90 1.80
N PHE A 42 -16.54 -1.41 0.81
CA PHE A 42 -15.89 -0.11 0.87
C PHE A 42 -16.91 1.03 0.89
N ASN A 43 -16.79 1.91 1.87
CA ASN A 43 -17.56 3.14 1.95
C ASN A 43 -16.63 4.35 1.72
N PRO A 44 -16.74 5.05 0.57
CA PRO A 44 -15.94 6.25 0.28
C PRO A 44 -15.87 7.28 1.40
N ALA A 45 -16.94 7.45 2.17
CA ALA A 45 -16.99 8.43 3.25
C ALA A 45 -16.15 8.00 4.47
N THR A 46 -16.21 6.72 4.85
CA THR A 46 -15.72 6.26 6.16
C THR A 46 -14.58 5.25 6.11
N SER A 47 -14.45 4.51 5.02
CA SER A 47 -13.42 3.48 4.88
C SER A 47 -12.05 4.08 4.56
N ASP A 48 -11.03 3.36 5.03
CA ASP A 48 -9.64 3.51 4.64
C ASP A 48 -9.30 2.60 3.45
N ILE A 49 -8.21 2.93 2.77
CA ILE A 49 -7.64 2.18 1.65
C ILE A 49 -6.46 1.40 2.21
N ASP A 50 -6.75 0.17 2.61
CA ASP A 50 -5.80 -0.76 3.20
C ASP A 50 -4.85 -1.39 2.16
N PHE A 51 -3.54 -1.26 2.37
CA PHE A 51 -2.53 -1.87 1.49
C PHE A 51 -1.30 -2.44 2.21
N VAL A 52 -0.67 -3.42 1.57
CA VAL A 52 0.66 -3.93 1.94
C VAL A 52 1.54 -3.95 0.70
N VAL A 53 2.73 -3.34 0.80
CA VAL A 53 3.79 -3.48 -0.20
C VAL A 53 4.85 -4.44 0.32
N VAL A 54 5.11 -5.49 -0.45
CA VAL A 54 6.14 -6.48 -0.13
C VAL A 54 7.41 -6.17 -0.91
N ALA A 55 8.53 -6.06 -0.19
CA ALA A 55 9.86 -5.88 -0.74
C ALA A 55 10.68 -7.18 -0.65
N ALA A 56 11.64 -7.40 -1.55
CA ALA A 56 12.47 -8.61 -1.50
C ALA A 56 13.44 -8.62 -0.32
N GLN A 57 13.94 -7.45 0.07
CA GLN A 57 14.90 -7.21 1.15
C GLN A 57 14.41 -6.08 2.05
N ASP A 58 15.00 -5.97 3.25
CA ASP A 58 14.74 -4.90 4.21
C ASP A 58 15.01 -3.52 3.57
N LEU A 59 14.20 -2.52 3.94
CA LEU A 59 14.30 -1.18 3.35
C LEU A 59 15.44 -0.39 3.99
N THR A 60 16.22 0.31 3.17
CA THR A 60 17.22 1.26 3.66
C THR A 60 16.56 2.58 4.07
N ALA A 61 17.27 3.38 4.87
CA ALA A 61 16.79 4.70 5.30
C ALA A 61 16.50 5.63 4.10
N GLU A 62 17.29 5.53 3.03
CA GLU A 62 17.09 6.30 1.81
C GLU A 62 15.80 5.90 1.08
N ILE A 63 15.51 4.61 1.01
CA ILE A 63 14.26 4.10 0.43
C ILE A 63 13.07 4.54 1.27
N ILE A 64 13.16 4.43 2.60
CA ILE A 64 12.11 4.88 3.51
C ILE A 64 11.81 6.37 3.29
N SER A 65 12.85 7.21 3.26
CA SER A 65 12.68 8.64 2.99
C SER A 65 12.08 8.93 1.61
N ALA A 66 12.44 8.14 0.58
CA ALA A 66 11.82 8.28 -0.74
C ALA A 66 10.32 7.90 -0.72
N LEU A 67 9.92 6.88 0.04
CA LEU A 67 8.52 6.47 0.22
C LEU A 67 7.73 7.52 1.02
N GLU A 68 8.31 8.12 2.04
CA GLU A 68 7.71 9.25 2.76
C GLU A 68 7.45 10.43 1.81
N ASN A 69 8.42 10.75 0.95
CA ASN A 69 8.26 11.80 -0.05
C ASN A 69 7.19 11.47 -1.10
N LEU A 70 7.04 10.20 -1.48
CA LEU A 70 5.93 9.75 -2.33
C LEU A 70 4.58 10.03 -1.65
N HIS A 71 4.42 9.64 -0.39
CA HIS A 71 3.19 9.88 0.38
C HIS A 71 2.89 11.37 0.55
N ASN A 72 3.90 12.20 0.82
CA ASN A 72 3.74 13.66 0.88
C ASN A 72 3.24 14.24 -0.46
N ARG A 73 3.76 13.73 -1.58
CA ARG A 73 3.30 14.10 -2.93
C ARG A 73 1.85 13.70 -3.17
N LEU A 74 1.47 12.46 -2.83
CA LEU A 74 0.09 11.97 -2.93
C LEU A 74 -0.86 12.84 -2.10
N ASN A 75 -0.45 13.21 -0.90
CA ASN A 75 -1.23 14.11 -0.03
C ASN A 75 -1.35 15.53 -0.59
N THR A 76 -0.42 15.97 -1.43
CA THR A 76 -0.51 17.26 -2.12
C THR A 76 -1.41 17.20 -3.35
N SER A 77 -1.34 16.11 -4.13
CA SER A 77 -2.12 15.95 -5.38
C SER A 77 -3.56 15.51 -5.14
N ASN A 78 -3.80 14.68 -4.11
CA ASN A 78 -5.10 14.10 -3.80
C ASN A 78 -5.31 13.96 -2.28
N PRO A 79 -5.44 15.08 -1.54
CA PRO A 79 -5.48 15.10 -0.08
C PRO A 79 -6.67 14.34 0.53
N GLU A 80 -7.79 14.22 -0.19
CA GLU A 80 -8.99 13.51 0.30
C GLU A 80 -8.71 12.02 0.44
N TRP A 81 -8.14 11.41 -0.59
CA TRP A 81 -7.87 9.98 -0.62
C TRP A 81 -6.53 9.60 0.00
N ALA A 82 -5.53 10.48 -0.06
CA ALA A 82 -4.21 10.22 0.51
C ALA A 82 -4.26 10.05 2.03
N LYS A 83 -5.13 10.79 2.71
CA LYS A 83 -5.33 10.67 4.17
C LYS A 83 -6.00 9.35 4.58
N LYS A 84 -6.65 8.68 3.64
CA LYS A 84 -7.29 7.37 3.82
C LYS A 84 -6.35 6.22 3.48
N LEU A 85 -5.14 6.48 2.99
CA LEU A 85 -4.16 5.41 2.74
C LEU A 85 -3.65 4.88 4.08
N GLU A 86 -3.95 3.62 4.36
CA GLU A 86 -3.44 2.91 5.52
C GLU A 86 -2.68 1.68 5.05
N GLY A 87 -1.41 1.55 5.43
CA GLY A 87 -0.63 0.43 4.95
C GLY A 87 0.80 0.39 5.42
N THR A 88 1.46 -0.71 5.06
CA THR A 88 2.83 -0.99 5.47
C THR A 88 3.70 -1.45 4.31
N TYR A 89 5.01 -1.20 4.46
CA TYR A 89 6.04 -1.74 3.59
C TYR A 89 6.85 -2.76 4.39
N ILE A 90 6.86 -4.01 3.93
CA ILE A 90 7.44 -5.12 4.69
C ILE A 90 8.37 -5.94 3.80
N SER A 91 9.50 -6.41 4.34
CA SER A 91 10.36 -7.31 3.57
C SER A 91 9.77 -8.71 3.50
N GLN A 92 10.13 -9.48 2.48
CA GLN A 92 9.65 -10.85 2.31
C GLN A 92 10.05 -11.73 3.49
N LYS A 93 11.20 -11.45 4.11
CA LYS A 93 11.68 -12.14 5.31
C LYS A 93 10.75 -11.91 6.50
N GLU A 94 10.29 -10.69 6.70
CA GLU A 94 9.35 -10.33 7.75
C GLU A 94 7.94 -10.83 7.43
N PHE A 95 7.50 -10.75 6.17
CA PHE A 95 6.21 -11.25 5.71
C PHE A 95 6.08 -12.77 5.90
N ARG A 96 7.15 -13.55 5.63
CA ARG A 96 7.18 -15.01 5.82
C ARG A 96 7.29 -15.43 7.29
N ARG A 97 7.62 -14.51 8.21
CA ARG A 97 7.65 -14.79 9.65
C ARG A 97 6.27 -14.80 10.30
N TYR A 98 5.22 -14.41 9.57
CA TYR A 98 3.86 -14.73 9.98
C TYR A 98 3.61 -16.23 9.76
N ALA A 99 4.04 -17.04 10.72
CA ALA A 99 3.72 -18.45 10.80
C ALA A 99 2.29 -18.59 11.34
N PRO A 100 1.36 -19.28 10.64
CA PRO A 100 0.01 -19.55 11.15
C PRO A 100 -0.02 -20.43 12.42
N ASN A 101 1.13 -20.83 12.96
CA ASN A 101 1.24 -21.57 14.22
C ASN A 101 1.30 -20.69 15.48
N ASP A 102 1.36 -19.35 15.35
CA ASP A 102 1.33 -18.41 16.48
C ASP A 102 0.09 -17.49 16.47
N GLY A 103 -1.01 -17.96 15.88
CA GLY A 103 -2.32 -17.30 16.03
C GLY A 103 -3.00 -17.71 17.34
N PRO A 104 -3.62 -16.78 18.10
CA PRO A 104 -4.54 -17.15 19.18
C PRO A 104 -5.93 -17.58 18.67
N TYR A 105 -6.17 -17.60 17.35
CA TYR A 105 -7.44 -18.01 16.73
C TYR A 105 -7.21 -18.60 15.34
#